data_AF-A0A8J6Y6P5-F1
#
_entry.id   AF-A0A8J6Y6P5-F1
#
_cell.length_a   1.000
_cell.length_b   1.000
_cell.length_c   1.000
_cell.angle_alpha   90.00
_cell.angle_beta   90.00
_cell.angle_gamma   90.00
#
_symmetry.space_group_name_H-M   'P 1'
#
loop_
_entity.id
_entity.type
_entity.pdbx_description
1 polymer ?
#
loop_
_entity_poly.entity_id
_entity_poly.type
_entity_poly.pdbx_seq_one_letter_code
_entity_poly.pdbx_strand_id
1 'polypeptide(L)'
;VRLIVDPPASVTIDGRPFGDGRTPGGAVVLRPGTHSFTLSLPDFPTKTLTREVTSATTTISITLEIGLLTVTVDPQRAPPGGVAFLDGNALGPVPLIRYKAPAGEHELVVRWDGAAPFRKRIVIPRLPAPALIVPSVAPPE
;
A
#
# COMPACT_ATOMS: atom_id res chain seq x y z
N VAL A 1 23.12 -13.98 1.90
CA VAL A 1 22.61 -12.62 1.62
C VAL A 1 21.94 -12.09 2.88
N ARG A 2 22.10 -10.81 3.23
CA ARG A 2 21.34 -10.17 4.29
C ARG A 2 20.13 -9.46 3.70
N LEU A 3 18.93 -9.88 4.09
CA LEU A 3 17.68 -9.20 3.76
C LEU A 3 17.41 -8.11 4.80
N ILE A 4 17.01 -6.93 4.33
CA ILE A 4 16.57 -5.80 5.16
C ILE A 4 15.19 -5.40 4.67
N VAL A 5 14.24 -5.27 5.59
CA VAL A 5 12.85 -4.92 5.33
C VAL A 5 12.43 -3.76 6.22
N ASP A 6 11.99 -2.67 5.59
CA ASP A 6 11.59 -1.46 6.30
C ASP A 6 10.23 -0.93 5.77
N PRO A 7 9.21 -0.78 6.63
CA PRO A 7 9.14 -1.20 8.03
C PRO A 7 9.01 -2.73 8.14
N PRO A 8 9.13 -3.31 9.36
CA PRO A 8 9.00 -4.75 9.57
C PRO A 8 7.67 -5.30 9.03
N ALA A 9 7.76 -6.26 8.11
CA ALA A 9 6.62 -6.85 7.40
C ALA A 9 6.72 -8.37 7.38
N SER A 10 5.60 -9.06 7.11
CA SER A 10 5.63 -10.50 6.83
C SER A 10 6.19 -10.70 5.43
N VAL A 11 7.20 -11.56 5.29
CA VAL A 11 7.93 -11.75 4.04
C VAL A 11 7.74 -13.18 3.56
N THR A 12 7.48 -13.34 2.27
CA THR A 12 7.53 -14.61 1.56
C THR A 12 8.57 -14.51 0.46
N ILE A 13 9.49 -15.48 0.37
CA ILE A 13 10.54 -15.55 -0.63
C ILE A 13 10.27 -16.79 -1.49
N ASP A 14 10.05 -16.61 -2.80
CA ASP A 14 9.69 -17.68 -3.74
C ASP A 14 8.52 -18.56 -3.25
N GLY A 15 7.49 -17.91 -2.72
CA GLY A 15 6.31 -18.58 -2.17
C GLY A 15 6.51 -19.23 -0.80
N ARG A 16 7.70 -19.16 -0.20
CA ARG A 16 7.98 -19.71 1.14
C ARG A 16 8.07 -18.61 2.20
N PRO A 17 7.36 -18.71 3.34
CA PRO A 17 7.48 -17.75 4.42
C PRO A 17 8.92 -17.61 4.93
N PHE A 18 9.33 -16.37 5.21
CA PHE A 18 10.63 -16.04 5.80
C PHE A 18 10.42 -15.48 7.21
N GLY A 19 10.85 -16.24 8.22
CA GLY A 19 10.67 -15.92 9.64
C GLY A 19 9.25 -16.21 10.16
N ASP A 20 9.04 -15.96 11.45
CA ASP A 20 7.79 -16.24 12.16
C ASP A 20 6.92 -14.98 12.28
N GLY A 21 6.55 -14.40 11.14
CA GLY A 21 5.69 -13.22 11.05
C GLY A 21 6.41 -11.96 10.58
N ARG A 22 6.13 -10.82 11.22
CA ARG A 22 6.70 -9.52 10.82
C ARG A 22 8.16 -9.44 11.24
N THR A 23 9.04 -9.16 10.28
CA THR A 23 10.49 -9.11 10.50
C THR A 23 11.11 -7.87 9.85
N PRO A 24 12.14 -7.24 10.47
CA PRO A 24 12.98 -6.23 9.81
C PRO A 24 13.94 -6.83 8.76
N GLY A 25 13.85 -8.14 8.50
CA GLY A 25 14.77 -8.90 7.65
C GLY A 25 15.67 -9.83 8.47
N GLY A 26 16.71 -10.37 7.83
CA GLY A 26 17.60 -11.36 8.44
C GLY A 26 18.55 -12.00 7.44
N ALA A 27 19.35 -12.96 7.92
CA ALA A 27 20.22 -13.74 7.05
C ALA A 27 19.38 -14.74 6.24
N VAL A 28 19.61 -14.80 4.94
CA VAL A 28 18.96 -15.75 4.03
C VAL A 28 19.98 -16.33 3.06
N VAL A 29 19.85 -17.64 2.79
CA VAL A 29 20.65 -18.35 1.80
C VAL A 29 19.85 -18.41 0.50
N LEU A 30 20.34 -17.71 -0.52
CA LEU A 30 19.75 -17.67 -1.85
C LEU A 30 20.79 -18.13 -2.85
N ARG A 31 20.36 -18.88 -3.86
CA ARG A 31 21.25 -19.28 -4.96
C ARG A 31 21.37 -18.10 -5.93
N PRO A 32 22.41 -18.04 -6.77
CA PRO A 32 22.40 -17.11 -7.89
C PRO A 32 21.17 -17.37 -8.77
N GLY A 33 20.47 -16.29 -9.14
CA GLY A 33 19.22 -16.36 -9.88
C GLY A 33 18.22 -15.27 -9.49
N THR A 34 17.08 -15.30 -10.14
CA THR A 34 15.99 -14.35 -9.88
C THR A 34 15.09 -14.87 -8.77
N HIS A 35 14.86 -14.04 -7.75
CA HIS A 35 14.04 -14.37 -6.58
C HIS A 35 12.90 -13.37 -6.41
N SER A 36 11.75 -13.88 -6.00
CA SER A 36 10.54 -13.10 -5.71
C SER A 36 10.40 -12.86 -4.20
N PHE A 37 10.01 -11.65 -3.83
CA PHE A 37 9.81 -11.20 -2.46
C PHE A 37 8.43 -10.59 -2.34
N THR A 38 7.54 -11.23 -1.59
CA THR A 38 6.19 -10.75 -1.32
C THR A 38 6.12 -10.27 0.13
N LEU A 39 5.81 -8.99 0.31
CA LEU A 39 5.69 -8.34 1.61
C LEU A 39 4.22 -8.08 1.91
N SER A 40 3.80 -8.45 3.11
CA SER A 40 2.45 -8.22 3.61
C SER A 40 2.50 -7.44 4.93
N LEU A 41 1.67 -6.40 4.99
CA LEU A 41 1.46 -5.57 6.17
C LEU A 41 -0.06 -5.45 6.42
N PRO A 42 -0.51 -5.48 7.68
CA PRO A 42 -1.91 -5.24 7.99
C PRO A 42 -2.39 -3.91 7.43
N ASP A 43 -3.54 -3.95 6.76
CA ASP A 43 -4.21 -2.80 6.14
C ASP A 43 -3.36 -2.06 5.11
N PHE A 44 -2.41 -2.76 4.46
CA PHE A 44 -1.56 -2.21 3.41
C PHE A 44 -1.52 -3.19 2.23
N PRO A 45 -1.56 -2.71 0.97
CA PRO A 45 -1.50 -3.58 -0.20
C PRO A 45 -0.28 -4.49 -0.17
N THR A 46 -0.48 -5.78 -0.48
CA THR A 46 0.63 -6.72 -0.61
C THR A 46 1.55 -6.26 -1.74
N LYS A 47 2.86 -6.20 -1.49
CA LYS A 47 3.84 -5.77 -2.47
C LYS A 47 4.74 -6.94 -2.87
N THR A 48 4.75 -7.28 -4.16
CA THR A 48 5.64 -8.29 -4.71
C THR A 48 6.73 -7.64 -5.55
N LEU A 49 7.98 -8.04 -5.31
CA LEU A 49 9.17 -7.52 -5.97
C LEU A 49 10.04 -8.68 -6.43
N THR A 50 10.76 -8.47 -7.53
CA THR A 50 11.70 -9.45 -8.05
C THR A 50 13.10 -8.87 -7.97
N ARG A 51 14.06 -9.65 -7.45
CA ARG A 51 15.46 -9.25 -7.32
C ARG A 51 16.37 -10.34 -7.89
N GLU A 52 17.37 -9.92 -8.64
CA GLU A 52 18.43 -10.79 -9.10
C GLU A 52 19.50 -10.93 -8.01
N VAL A 53 19.86 -12.18 -7.72
CA VAL A 53 20.92 -12.57 -6.78
C VAL A 53 22.08 -13.10 -7.60
N THR A 54 23.27 -12.56 -7.33
CA THR A 54 24.53 -13.03 -7.91
C THR A 54 25.47 -13.45 -6.79
N SER A 55 26.63 -14.04 -7.13
CA SER A 55 27.68 -14.35 -6.15
C SER A 55 28.21 -13.10 -5.41
N ALA A 56 28.07 -11.91 -6.00
CA ALA A 56 28.44 -10.63 -5.39
C ALA A 56 27.34 -10.01 -4.51
N THR A 57 26.10 -10.53 -4.58
CA THR A 57 24.98 -9.98 -3.82
C THR A 57 25.13 -10.31 -2.34
N THR A 58 25.53 -9.32 -1.55
CA THR A 58 25.67 -9.47 -0.09
C THR A 58 24.43 -9.02 0.67
N THR A 59 23.69 -8.04 0.15
CA THR A 59 22.53 -7.41 0.80
C THR A 59 21.38 -7.21 -0.18
N ILE A 60 20.15 -7.42 0.28
CA ILE A 60 18.91 -7.05 -0.41
C ILE A 60 18.11 -6.16 0.54
N SER A 61 17.81 -4.94 0.11
CA SER A 61 17.00 -3.99 0.88
C SER A 61 15.65 -3.78 0.19
N ILE A 62 14.58 -3.93 0.96
CA ILE A 62 13.21 -3.70 0.51
C ILE A 62 12.56 -2.69 1.45
N THR A 63 12.18 -1.55 0.88
CA THR A 63 11.49 -0.49 1.61
C THR A 63 10.06 -0.33 1.09
N LEU A 64 9.10 -0.31 2.00
CA LEU A 64 7.72 0.07 1.72
C LEU A 64 7.55 1.54 2.09
N GLU A 65 7.28 2.36 1.09
CA GLU A 65 6.98 3.77 1.30
C GLU A 65 5.50 3.88 1.69
N ILE A 66 5.26 4.12 2.97
CA ILE A 66 3.91 4.19 3.53
C ILE A 66 3.54 5.65 3.76
N GLY A 67 2.33 6.01 3.37
CA GLY A 67 1.66 7.23 3.77
C GLY A 67 0.31 6.95 4.42
N LEU A 68 -0.32 8.00 4.93
CA LEU A 68 -1.65 7.92 5.55
C LEU A 68 -2.66 8.74 4.74
N LEU A 69 -3.83 8.14 4.49
CA LEU A 69 -4.92 8.74 3.74
C LEU A 69 -6.18 8.80 4.61
N THR A 70 -6.82 9.96 4.66
CA THR A 70 -8.15 10.16 5.23
C THR A 70 -9.07 10.66 4.14
N VAL A 71 -10.20 9.99 3.93
CA VAL A 71 -11.24 10.36 2.96
C VAL A 71 -12.54 10.56 3.71
N THR A 72 -13.10 11.77 3.67
CA THR A 72 -14.41 12.06 4.26
C THR A 72 -15.40 12.45 3.17
N VAL A 73 -16.66 12.05 3.35
CA VAL A 73 -17.74 12.35 2.40
C VAL A 73 -18.47 13.63 2.79
N ASP A 74 -19.05 14.28 1.79
CA ASP A 74 -20.00 15.37 2.01
C ASP A 74 -21.40 14.77 2.31
N PRO A 75 -21.92 14.90 3.54
CA PRO A 75 -23.18 14.25 3.92
C PRO A 75 -24.41 14.85 3.21
N GLN A 76 -24.30 16.04 2.60
CA GLN A 76 -25.42 16.67 1.88
C GLN A 76 -25.50 16.22 0.42
N ARG A 77 -24.37 15.82 -0.17
CA ARG A 77 -24.25 15.49 -1.60
C ARG A 77 -23.91 14.02 -1.88
N ALA A 78 -23.26 13.34 -0.95
CA ALA A 78 -22.86 11.96 -1.13
C ALA A 78 -23.97 10.99 -0.69
N PRO A 79 -24.40 10.07 -1.56
CA PRO A 79 -25.25 8.95 -1.16
C PRO A 79 -24.57 8.07 -0.09
N PRO A 80 -25.33 7.29 0.69
CA PRO A 80 -24.75 6.28 1.57
C PRO A 80 -24.05 5.17 0.76
N GLY A 81 -23.12 4.45 1.39
CA GLY A 81 -22.51 3.25 0.80
C GLY A 81 -21.40 3.49 -0.22
N GLY A 82 -20.77 4.68 -0.20
CA GLY A 82 -19.60 4.95 -1.05
C GLY A 82 -18.44 4.00 -0.76
N VAL A 83 -17.76 3.54 -1.80
CA VAL A 83 -16.54 2.70 -1.71
C VAL A 83 -15.38 3.42 -2.38
N ALA A 84 -14.26 3.56 -1.65
CA ALA A 84 -13.04 4.15 -2.15
C ALA A 84 -12.14 3.11 -2.81
N PHE A 85 -11.44 3.55 -3.85
CA PHE A 85 -10.45 2.81 -4.61
C PHE A 85 -9.21 3.66 -4.81
N LEU A 86 -8.03 3.06 -4.75
CA LEU A 86 -6.75 3.69 -5.03
C LEU A 86 -6.05 2.92 -6.14
N ASP A 87 -5.82 3.58 -7.27
CA ASP A 87 -5.28 2.95 -8.50
C ASP A 87 -6.06 1.70 -8.92
N GLY A 88 -7.37 1.72 -8.74
CA GLY A 88 -8.27 0.61 -9.03
C GLY A 88 -8.37 -0.47 -7.93
N ASN A 89 -7.52 -0.44 -6.90
CA ASN A 89 -7.61 -1.35 -5.77
C ASN A 89 -8.63 -0.85 -4.75
N ALA A 90 -9.58 -1.70 -4.35
CA ALA A 90 -10.59 -1.33 -3.36
C ALA A 90 -9.95 -1.09 -1.98
N LEU A 91 -10.19 0.09 -1.41
CA LEU A 91 -9.80 0.42 -0.03
C LEU A 91 -10.91 0.07 0.97
N GLY A 92 -12.17 0.07 0.52
CA GLY A 92 -13.34 -0.23 1.33
C GLY A 92 -14.31 0.96 1.45
N PRO A 93 -15.31 0.86 2.34
CA PRO A 93 -16.33 1.90 2.50
C PRO A 93 -15.73 3.20 3.05
N VAL A 94 -16.25 4.34 2.58
CA VAL A 94 -15.93 5.66 3.15
C VAL A 94 -16.89 6.00 4.30
N PRO A 95 -16.46 6.75 5.33
CA PRO A 95 -15.17 7.44 5.44
C PRO A 95 -13.99 6.52 5.75
N LEU A 96 -12.82 6.84 5.19
CA LEU A 96 -11.54 6.22 5.54
C LEU A 96 -10.78 7.13 6.50
N ILE A 97 -10.31 6.60 7.62
CA ILE A 97 -9.58 7.38 8.63
C ILE A 97 -8.18 6.82 8.81
N ARG A 98 -7.15 7.63 8.52
CA ARG A 98 -5.72 7.25 8.65
C ARG A 98 -5.38 5.90 8.00
N TYR A 99 -5.97 5.62 6.85
CA TYR A 99 -5.75 4.41 6.08
C TYR A 99 -4.31 4.36 5.57
N LYS A 100 -3.63 3.21 5.70
CA LYS A 100 -2.26 3.06 5.21
C LYS A 100 -2.28 2.78 3.71
N ALA A 101 -1.60 3.61 2.95
CA ALA A 101 -1.51 3.47 1.50
C ALA A 101 -0.06 3.64 1.06
N PRO A 102 0.32 3.15 -0.13
CA PRO A 102 1.59 3.52 -0.73
C PRO A 102 1.71 5.04 -0.76
N ALA A 103 2.90 5.55 -0.46
CA ALA A 103 3.19 6.97 -0.65
C ALA A 103 3.47 7.25 -2.13
N GLY A 104 3.19 8.48 -2.56
CA GLY A 104 3.39 8.91 -3.94
C GLY A 104 2.09 9.34 -4.62
N GLU A 105 2.13 9.37 -5.95
CA GLU A 105 1.00 9.77 -6.79
C GLU A 105 0.02 8.61 -6.98
N HIS A 106 -1.27 8.90 -6.81
CA HIS A 106 -2.34 7.92 -6.94
C HIS A 106 -3.59 8.53 -7.59
N GLU A 107 -4.38 7.69 -8.25
CA GLU A 107 -5.76 8.01 -8.61
C GLU A 107 -6.70 7.52 -7.51
N LEU A 108 -7.32 8.47 -6.79
CA LEU A 108 -8.41 8.17 -5.87
C LEU A 108 -9.73 8.18 -6.63
N VAL A 109 -10.49 7.10 -6.51
CA VAL A 109 -11.84 6.99 -7.05
C VAL A 109 -12.80 6.61 -5.93
N VAL A 110 -13.92 7.32 -5.79
CA VAL A 110 -15.01 6.91 -4.90
C VAL A 110 -16.26 6.63 -5.73
N ARG A 111 -16.86 5.47 -5.54
CA ARG A 111 -18.04 5.01 -6.27
C ARG A 111 -19.22 4.87 -5.34
N TRP A 112 -20.39 5.25 -5.82
CA TRP A 112 -21.68 5.00 -5.18
C TRP A 112 -22.58 4.28 -6.17
N ASP A 113 -23.56 3.54 -5.66
CA ASP A 113 -24.56 2.92 -6.53
C ASP A 113 -25.45 3.99 -7.17
N GLY A 114 -25.70 3.85 -8.47
CA GLY A 114 -26.54 4.77 -9.25
C GLY A 114 -25.99 6.20 -9.45
N ALA A 115 -24.75 6.51 -9.04
CA ALA A 115 -24.17 7.85 -9.19
C ALA A 115 -22.83 7.84 -9.94
N ALA A 116 -22.48 8.97 -10.54
CA ALA A 116 -21.19 9.15 -11.19
C ALA A 116 -20.04 9.05 -10.17
N PRO A 117 -18.90 8.41 -10.52
CA PRO A 117 -17.79 8.26 -9.60
C PRO A 117 -17.05 9.59 -9.40
N PHE A 118 -16.68 9.87 -8.15
CA PHE A 118 -15.69 10.91 -7.85
C PHE A 118 -14.31 10.42 -8.24
N ARG A 119 -13.51 11.27 -8.89
CA ARG A 119 -12.13 10.96 -9.31
C ARG A 119 -11.21 12.12 -8.98
N LYS A 120 -10.04 11.83 -8.40
CA LYS A 120 -9.04 12.84 -8.09
C LYS A 120 -7.64 12.25 -8.08
N ARG A 121 -6.70 12.92 -8.75
CA ARG A 121 -5.27 12.64 -8.57
C ARG A 121 -4.82 13.23 -7.24
N ILE A 122 -4.15 12.43 -6.42
CA ILE A 122 -3.68 12.80 -5.10
C ILE A 122 -2.21 12.42 -4.93
N VAL A 123 -1.51 13.13 -4.05
CA VAL A 123 -0.15 12.80 -3.64
C VAL A 123 -0.19 12.46 -2.16
N ILE A 124 0.01 11.19 -1.81
CA ILE A 124 0.02 10.72 -0.44
C ILE A 124 1.44 10.94 0.12
N PRO A 125 1.62 11.81 1.14
CA PRO A 125 2.93 12.06 1.73
C PRO A 125 3.48 10.80 2.39
N ARG A 126 4.79 10.57 2.22
CA ARG A 126 5.51 9.51 2.90
C ARG A 126 5.66 9.84 4.39
N LEU A 127 5.44 8.84 5.25
CA LEU A 127 5.72 8.96 6.69
C LEU A 127 7.18 9.40 6.94
N PRO A 128 7.43 10.27 7.94
CA PRO A 128 6.53 10.64 9.04
C PRO A 128 5.59 11.84 8.75
N ALA A 129 5.44 12.28 7.50
CA ALA A 129 4.55 13.39 7.16
C ALA A 129 3.10 13.14 7.62
N PRO A 130 2.32 14.20 7.91
CA PRO A 130 0.90 14.08 8.27
C PRO A 130 0.08 13.37 7.18
N ALA A 131 -1.07 12.82 7.59
CA ALA A 131 -2.00 12.19 6.67
C ALA A 131 -2.50 13.19 5.61
N LEU A 132 -2.60 12.73 4.36
CA LEU A 132 -3.37 13.44 3.36
C LEU A 132 -4.85 13.38 3.74
N ILE A 133 -5.49 14.55 3.79
CA ILE A 133 -6.93 14.65 4.02
C ILE A 133 -7.59 15.03 2.70
N VAL A 134 -8.53 14.20 2.24
CA VAL A 134 -9.40 14.48 1.09
C VAL A 134 -10.81 14.69 1.64
N PRO A 135 -11.20 15.95 1.95
CA PRO A 135 -12.49 16.24 2.54
C PRO A 135 -13.60 16.35 1.49
N SER A 136 -14.85 16.27 1.97
CA SER A 136 -16.06 16.62 1.22
C SER A 136 -16.22 15.88 -0.11
N VAL A 137 -15.84 14.61 -0.15
CA VAL A 137 -15.97 13.75 -1.34
C VAL A 137 -17.44 13.43 -1.60
N ALA A 138 -17.88 13.66 -2.83
CA ALA A 138 -19.23 13.39 -3.32
C ALA A 138 -19.22 13.18 -4.84
N PRO A 139 -20.28 12.60 -5.43
CA PRO A 139 -20.45 12.58 -6.87
C PRO A 139 -20.29 14.00 -7.49
N PRO A 140 -19.77 14.11 -8.71
CA PRO A 140 -19.79 15.37 -9.45
C PRO A 140 -21.23 15.79 -9.75
N GLU A 141 -21.44 17.11 -9.90
CA GLU A 141 -22.70 17.69 -10.40
C GLU A 141 -22.94 17.36 -11.88
#